data_AF-A0AAW1N7W3-F1
#
_entry.id   AF-A0AAW1N7W3-F1
#
_cell.length_a   1.000
_cell.length_b   1.000
_cell.length_c   1.000
_cell.angle_alpha   90.00
_cell.angle_beta   90.00
_cell.angle_gamma   90.00
#
_symmetry.space_group_name_H-M   'P 1'
#
loop_
_entity.id
_entity.type
_entity.pdbx_description
1 polymer ?
#
loop_
_entity_poly.entity_id
_entity_poly.type
_entity_poly.pdbx_seq_one_letter_code
_entity_poly.pdbx_strand_id
1 'polypeptide(L)'
;MGGTNGQKLSGLQKQVLSMYREFLRAARSKSPEDRRKMELIVSEEFHRNAKEVDRKNFIYIEYLLRRAKKQLDQLKSSDTISLSFMKPSGSEAK
;
A
#
# COMPACT_ATOMS: atom_id res chain seq x y z
N MET A 1 -0.45 -30.26 12.29
CA MET A 1 -0.87 -29.32 11.21
C MET A 1 -1.91 -28.38 11.81
N GLY A 2 -1.48 -27.24 12.36
CA GLY A 2 -2.38 -26.30 13.03
C GLY A 2 -3.18 -25.49 12.03
N GLY A 3 -4.45 -25.85 11.82
CA GLY A 3 -5.39 -25.01 11.10
C GLY A 3 -5.57 -23.71 11.88
N THR A 4 -5.14 -22.59 11.30
CA THR A 4 -5.51 -21.29 11.82
C THR A 4 -7.02 -21.15 11.64
N ASN A 5 -7.77 -21.32 12.73
CA ASN A 5 -9.16 -20.86 12.78
C ASN A 5 -9.17 -19.44 12.22
N GLY A 6 -9.75 -19.26 11.03
CA GLY A 6 -9.60 -18.05 10.24
C GLY A 6 -10.11 -16.85 11.01
N GLN A 7 -9.24 -16.19 11.75
CA GLN A 7 -9.60 -15.07 12.59
C GLN A 7 -10.23 -14.03 11.68
N LYS A 8 -11.50 -13.72 11.95
CA LYS A 8 -12.28 -12.78 11.15
C LYS A 8 -11.55 -11.44 11.15
N LEU A 9 -11.03 -11.05 9.99
CA LEU A 9 -10.34 -9.77 9.83
C LEU A 9 -11.26 -8.61 10.21
N SER A 10 -10.72 -7.62 10.92
CA SER A 10 -11.43 -6.38 11.22
C SER A 10 -11.78 -5.62 9.95
N GLY A 11 -12.75 -4.69 10.04
CA GLY A 11 -13.10 -3.83 8.91
C GLY A 11 -11.89 -3.08 8.37
N LEU A 12 -11.06 -2.53 9.26
CA LEU A 12 -9.85 -1.80 8.90
C LEU A 12 -8.81 -2.71 8.21
N GLN A 13 -8.59 -3.93 8.73
CA GLN A 13 -7.70 -4.90 8.08
C GLN A 13 -8.16 -5.25 6.66
N LYS A 14 -9.47 -5.43 6.46
CA LYS A 14 -10.04 -5.66 5.12
C LYS A 14 -9.83 -4.46 4.20
N GLN A 15 -9.99 -3.24 4.71
CA GLN A 15 -9.72 -2.02 3.94
C GLN A 15 -8.25 -1.93 3.51
N VAL A 16 -7.30 -2.21 4.41
CA VAL A 16 -5.86 -2.26 4.08
C VAL A 16 -5.57 -3.29 2.99
N LEU A 17 -6.11 -4.50 3.11
CA LEU A 17 -5.92 -5.54 2.09
C LEU A 17 -6.59 -5.20 0.75
N SER A 18 -7.77 -4.56 0.78
CA SER A 18 -8.42 -4.08 -0.44
C SER A 18 -7.56 -3.05 -1.15
N MET A 19 -7.04 -2.07 -0.39
CA MET A 19 -6.18 -1.02 -0.91
C MET A 19 -4.92 -1.60 -1.59
N TYR A 20 -4.23 -2.53 -0.91
CA TYR A 20 -3.09 -3.24 -1.49
C TYR A 20 -3.43 -3.91 -2.83
N ARG A 21 -4.53 -4.66 -2.87
CA ARG A 21 -5.00 -5.33 -4.10
C ARG A 21 -5.37 -4.34 -5.20
N GLU A 22 -5.90 -3.18 -4.86
CA GLU A 22 -6.23 -2.14 -5.84
C GLU A 22 -4.99 -1.54 -6.48
N PHE A 23 -3.91 -1.30 -5.74
CA PHE A 23 -2.62 -0.90 -6.32
C PHE A 23 -2.08 -1.96 -7.28
N LEU A 24 -2.09 -3.24 -6.88
CA LEU A 24 -1.64 -4.31 -7.75
C LEU A 24 -2.50 -4.44 -9.02
N ARG A 25 -3.80 -4.16 -8.94
CA ARG A 25 -4.67 -4.11 -10.13
C ARG A 25 -4.35 -2.92 -11.02
N ALA A 26 -4.12 -1.75 -10.44
CA ALA A 26 -3.73 -0.55 -11.19
C ALA A 26 -2.38 -0.73 -11.89
N ALA A 27 -1.45 -1.49 -11.30
CA ALA A 27 -0.18 -1.82 -11.94
C ALA A 27 -0.35 -2.67 -13.21
N ARG A 28 -1.43 -3.44 -13.35
CA ARG A 28 -1.67 -4.31 -14.52
C ARG A 28 -1.95 -3.54 -15.81
N SER A 29 -2.38 -2.28 -15.73
CA SER A 29 -2.61 -1.44 -16.90
C SER A 29 -1.34 -0.73 -17.39
N LYS A 30 -0.19 -0.98 -16.76
CA LYS A 30 1.11 -0.38 -17.11
C LYS A 30 1.97 -1.35 -17.92
N SER A 31 3.07 -0.85 -18.48
CA SER A 31 4.04 -1.67 -19.21
C SER A 31 4.60 -2.79 -18.31
N PRO A 32 5.11 -3.92 -18.85
CA PRO A 32 5.60 -5.02 -18.03
C PRO A 32 6.73 -4.64 -17.06
N GLU A 33 7.62 -3.73 -17.47
CA GLU A 33 8.72 -3.23 -16.64
C GLU A 33 8.20 -2.37 -15.50
N ASP A 34 7.38 -1.38 -15.84
CA ASP A 34 6.73 -0.47 -14.91
C ASP A 34 5.86 -1.17 -13.88
N ARG A 35 5.10 -2.16 -14.35
CA ARG A 35 4.27 -3.01 -13.51
C ARG A 35 5.12 -3.68 -12.44
N ARG A 36 6.24 -4.31 -12.80
CA ARG A 36 7.14 -4.97 -11.83
C ARG A 36 7.69 -3.98 -10.81
N LYS A 37 8.15 -2.82 -11.28
CA LYS A 37 8.66 -1.76 -10.42
C LYS A 37 7.59 -1.29 -9.42
N MET A 38 6.36 -1.07 -9.87
CA MET A 38 5.26 -0.66 -9.00
C MET A 38 4.86 -1.77 -8.01
N GLU A 39 4.74 -3.02 -8.46
CA GLU A 39 4.42 -4.15 -7.60
C GLU A 39 5.45 -4.30 -6.48
N LEU A 40 6.75 -4.16 -6.79
CA LEU A 40 7.83 -4.20 -5.81
C LEU A 40 7.69 -3.10 -4.75
N ILE A 41 7.55 -1.85 -5.16
CA ILE A 41 7.58 -0.74 -4.20
C ILE A 41 6.30 -0.70 -3.37
N VAL A 42 5.13 -1.00 -3.97
CA VAL A 42 3.88 -1.17 -3.21
C VAL A 42 4.03 -2.30 -2.19
N SER A 43 4.64 -3.43 -2.57
CA SER A 43 4.88 -4.53 -1.65
C SER A 43 5.80 -4.11 -0.50
N GLU A 44 6.92 -3.47 -0.80
CA GLU A 44 7.88 -3.00 0.21
C GLU A 44 7.26 -2.01 1.18
N GLU A 45 6.48 -1.04 0.68
CA GLU A 45 5.85 -0.03 1.54
C GLU A 45 4.79 -0.63 2.46
N PHE A 46 3.93 -1.51 1.96
CA PHE A 46 2.95 -2.21 2.80
C PHE A 46 3.62 -3.11 3.84
N HIS A 47 4.70 -3.81 3.48
CA HIS A 47 5.47 -4.63 4.43
C HIS A 47 6.18 -3.78 5.48
N ARG A 48 6.76 -2.64 5.08
CA ARG A 48 7.40 -1.69 6.00
C ARG A 48 6.38 -1.15 7.01
N ASN A 49 5.25 -0.64 6.53
CA ASN A 49 4.18 -0.13 7.39
C ASN A 49 3.62 -1.22 8.31
N ALA A 50 3.50 -2.46 7.85
CA ALA A 50 3.04 -3.58 8.69
C ALA A 50 4.01 -3.92 9.84
N LYS A 51 5.30 -3.55 9.72
CA LYS A 51 6.33 -3.73 10.77
C LYS A 51 6.44 -2.51 11.69
N GLU A 52 6.39 -1.31 11.12
CA GLU A 52 6.67 -0.05 11.83
C GLU A 52 5.43 0.57 12.49
N VAL A 53 4.22 0.30 11.96
CA VAL A 53 2.99 0.90 12.48
C VAL A 53 2.36 0.00 13.53
N ASP A 54 2.15 0.55 14.72
CA ASP A 54 1.36 -0.13 15.76
C ASP A 54 -0.05 -0.44 15.24
N ARG A 55 -0.43 -1.72 15.34
CA ARG A 55 -1.75 -2.25 14.95
C ARG A 55 -2.91 -1.58 15.71
N LYS A 56 -2.65 -0.97 16.87
CA LYS A 56 -3.63 -0.23 17.67
C LYS A 56 -3.69 1.26 17.32
N ASN A 57 -2.77 1.78 16.50
CA ASN A 57 -2.81 3.18 16.07
C ASN A 57 -3.78 3.36 14.91
N PHE A 58 -5.08 3.23 15.21
CA PHE A 58 -6.15 3.29 14.21
C PHE A 58 -6.17 4.61 13.45
N ILE A 59 -5.93 5.74 14.15
CA ILE A 59 -5.91 7.08 13.54
C ILE A 59 -4.82 7.18 12.46
N TYR A 60 -3.62 6.67 12.75
CA TYR A 60 -2.53 6.70 11.78
C TYR A 60 -2.76 5.74 10.61
N ILE A 61 -3.29 4.54 10.87
CA ILE A 61 -3.65 3.58 9.80
C ILE A 61 -4.69 4.20 8.86
N GLU A 62 -5.72 4.85 9.41
CA GLU A 62 -6.71 5.55 8.60
C GLU A 62 -6.12 6.71 7.80
N TYR A 63 -5.22 7.49 8.39
CA TYR A 63 -4.49 8.53 7.68
C TYR A 63 -3.73 7.95 6.48
N LEU A 64 -3.00 6.85 6.69
CA LEU A 64 -2.29 6.16 5.62
C LEU A 64 -3.25 5.64 4.54
N LEU A 65 -4.41 5.09 4.92
CA LEU A 65 -5.44 4.67 3.96
C LEU A 65 -5.97 5.84 3.13
N ARG A 66 -6.27 6.99 3.75
CA ARG A 66 -6.73 8.20 3.05
C ARG A 66 -5.65 8.73 2.09
N ARG A 67 -4.38 8.73 2.50
CA ARG A 67 -3.24 9.11 1.66
C ARG A 67 -3.06 8.14 0.49
N ALA A 68 -3.07 6.84 0.75
CA ALA A 68 -2.94 5.78 -0.25
C ALA A 68 -4.07 5.83 -1.29
N LYS A 69 -5.30 6.15 -0.87
CA LYS A 69 -6.43 6.32 -1.78
C LYS A 69 -6.18 7.44 -2.79
N LYS A 70 -5.69 8.61 -2.34
CA LYS A 70 -5.32 9.72 -3.24
C LYS A 70 -4.23 9.31 -4.24
N GLN A 71 -3.22 8.58 -3.78
CA GLN A 71 -2.14 8.09 -4.66
C GLN A 71 -2.66 7.09 -5.70
N LEU A 72 -3.56 6.19 -5.30
CA LEU A 72 -4.17 5.23 -6.21
C LEU A 72 -5.02 5.94 -7.28
N ASP A 73 -5.76 6.98 -6.90
CA ASP A 73 -6.59 7.74 -7.84
C ASP A 73 -5.71 8.51 -8.84
N GLN A 74 -4.60 9.09 -8.38
CA GLN A 74 -3.59 9.72 -9.26
C GLN A 74 -2.98 8.71 -10.24
N LEU A 75 -2.63 7.52 -9.76
CA LEU A 75 -2.04 6.45 -10.58
C LEU A 75 -3.00 5.96 -11.66
N LYS A 76 -4.31 5.94 -11.38
CA LYS A 76 -5.35 5.58 -12.35
C LYS A 76 -5.57 6.67 -13.40
N SER A 77 -5.39 7.94 -13.04
CA SER A 77 -5.57 9.07 -13.96
C SER A 77 -4.34 9.41 -14.82
N SER A 78 -3.14 9.04 -14.38
CA SER A 78 -1.88 9.40 -15.04
C SER A 78 -1.25 8.19 -15.72
N ASP A 79 -0.92 8.30 -17.02
CA ASP A 79 -0.15 7.28 -17.72
C ASP A 79 1.31 7.25 -17.25
N THR A 80 1.84 8.39 -16.82
CA THR A 80 3.21 8.50 -16.29
C THR A 80 3.27 8.14 -14.82
N ILE A 81 4.27 7.34 -14.47
CA ILE A 81 4.53 6.91 -13.11
C ILE A 81 5.45 7.93 -12.46
N SER A 82 4.87 8.99 -11.91
CA SER A 82 5.66 9.94 -11.12
C SER A 82 5.97 9.37 -9.73
N LEU A 83 6.68 8.23 -9.66
CA LEU A 83 7.05 7.45 -8.45
C LEU A 83 7.62 8.24 -7.25
N SER A 84 7.85 9.53 -7.39
CA SER A 84 8.07 10.53 -6.33
C SER A 84 7.10 10.42 -5.14
N PHE A 85 5.97 9.71 -5.27
CA PHE A 85 4.96 9.53 -4.22
C PHE A 85 5.37 8.59 -3.07
N MET A 86 6.34 7.68 -3.29
CA MET A 86 6.76 6.65 -2.32
C MET A 86 8.06 7.01 -1.61
N LYS A 87 8.30 8.31 -1.36
CA LYS A 87 9.31 8.70 -0.40
C LYS A 87 8.76 8.41 1.01
N PRO A 88 9.37 7.51 1.80
CA PRO A 88 9.12 7.50 3.24
C PRO A 88 9.39 8.91 3.76
N SER A 89 8.43 9.49 4.50
CA SER A 89 8.75 10.58 5.41
C SER A 89 9.69 10.00 6.47
N GLY A 90 11.00 10.10 6.23
CA GLY A 90 12.01 9.43 7.04
C GLY A 90 13.41 9.35 6.42
N SER A 91 13.60 9.77 5.16
CA SER A 91 14.95 9.99 4.62
C SER A 91 15.37 11.46 4.78
N GLU A 92 15.48 11.92 6.02
CA GLU A 92 16.44 12.97 6.40
C GLU A 92 17.52 12.26 7.20
N ALA A 93 18.57 11.83 6.49
CA ALA A 93 19.84 11.57 7.13
C ALA A 93 20.49 12.93 7.38
N LYS A 94 20.33 13.45 8.60
CA LYS A 94 21.38 14.15 9.36
C LYS A 94 20.91 14.44 10.78
#